data_AF-A0A7W5HI09-F1
#
_entry.id   AF-A0A7W5HI09-F1
#
_cell.length_a   1.000
_cell.length_b   1.000
_cell.length_c   1.000
_cell.angle_alpha   90.00
_cell.angle_beta   90.00
_cell.angle_gamma   90.00
#
_symmetry.space_group_name_H-M   'P 1'
#
loop_
_entity.id
_entity.type
_entity.pdbx_description
1 polymer ?
#
loop_
_entity_poly.entity_id
_entity_poly.type
_entity_poly.pdbx_seq_one_letter_code
_entity_poly.pdbx_strand_id
1 'polypeptide(L)'
;MGKAGRYWRRAAGAALLGLACLLGMVTTAPAQAPEERPDVRVVVDVSGSMRTNDPDRLAVSAMDLLVSLLPEGVSAGVWTFGETVDNPLPLGEVSEDWRERALSLPPALQEYQQYTDIEAALRQAAGAEANGWRHLILMTDGVIDLSPSRGAKPAIDRRSRQRLVEELAPALADQGVAIHAIAFSDEADLALVERLAQLTGGLASVATSPDGLLGAFLDIIERIFPADRLQLEEGRFLVDDGVESLSALIFHDPGASPLTLVAPDGSRYRAETAPDAVRWQVEPRFDLIRIPDPAPGEWRLEGPVGEKSRISVSSPWHLRIAPLPATLYQGFAVPVEAWLARSPGAEAPPTTTLTASLRDLDGEVQASVTLEADDQGRYRGRLPAPALTGNARLVIRAEGEGFARQRSQAVNVLPAIGVAHDPAAGRVVLVAEHPRLNRDNTAIRGDLRGERLEAEAVGEARWHLPLPPLDEALSQPLLLTATLTLDGETRELRLPRLILNPDARVGIGRADMAGPTLAAERFGAADDGAEPARPEPNLADRFVEAVNAAPARLRDWWQAGRPGLEGLAARFRDDPRLWVGLTLAVLSLLVLLLWRRRRRRAVTHSREEPHV
;
A
#
# COMPACT_ATOMS: atom_id res chain seq x y z
N MET A 1 84.93 18.38 20.75
CA MET A 1 83.95 18.46 19.65
C MET A 1 82.78 17.53 19.95
N GLY A 2 81.86 18.00 20.79
CA GLY A 2 80.52 17.44 20.92
C GLY A 2 79.55 18.27 20.08
N LYS A 3 78.38 17.70 19.78
CA LYS A 3 77.24 18.26 19.01
C LYS A 3 77.24 17.93 17.50
N ALA A 4 77.16 16.65 17.15
CA ALA A 4 76.68 16.26 15.82
C ALA A 4 75.75 15.03 15.85
N GLY A 5 75.91 14.09 16.78
CA GLY A 5 75.10 12.86 16.84
C GLY A 5 73.70 12.98 17.47
N ARG A 6 73.29 14.15 17.97
CA ARG A 6 72.04 14.31 18.75
C ARG A 6 70.88 14.97 17.98
N TYR A 7 71.14 15.54 16.80
CA TYR A 7 70.12 16.24 16.00
C TYR A 7 69.34 15.32 15.05
N TRP A 8 69.93 14.22 14.56
CA TRP A 8 69.25 13.31 13.62
C TRP A 8 68.20 12.41 14.28
N ARG A 9 68.38 12.04 15.55
CA ARG A 9 67.36 11.25 16.29
C ARG A 9 66.16 12.08 16.78
N ARG A 10 66.26 13.41 16.79
CA ARG A 10 65.14 14.31 17.14
C ARG A 10 64.33 14.75 15.92
N ALA A 11 64.97 14.87 14.75
CA ALA A 11 64.27 15.18 13.50
C ALA A 11 63.44 14.00 12.97
N ALA A 12 63.93 12.76 13.10
CA ALA A 12 63.17 11.56 12.70
C ALA A 12 61.96 11.29 13.61
N GLY A 13 62.05 11.62 14.90
CA GLY A 13 60.92 11.49 15.83
C GLY A 13 59.84 12.55 15.64
N ALA A 14 60.21 13.76 15.23
CA ALA A 14 59.25 14.85 14.95
C ALA A 14 58.50 14.65 13.63
N ALA A 15 59.15 14.08 12.60
CA ALA A 15 58.50 13.76 11.33
C ALA A 15 57.52 12.57 11.45
N LEU A 16 57.82 11.58 12.29
CA LEU A 16 56.91 10.45 12.58
C LEU A 16 55.73 10.83 13.49
N LEU A 17 55.91 11.80 14.41
CA LEU A 17 54.78 12.35 15.18
C LEU A 17 53.88 13.28 14.34
N GLY A 18 54.45 14.02 13.39
CA GLY A 18 53.70 14.87 12.46
C GLY A 18 52.84 14.08 11.47
N LEU A 19 53.34 12.94 10.99
CA LEU A 19 52.59 12.06 10.08
C LEU A 19 51.49 11.26 10.81
N ALA A 20 51.69 10.93 12.10
CA ALA A 20 50.68 10.29 12.93
C ALA A 20 49.53 11.24 13.35
N CYS A 21 49.77 12.55 13.41
CA CYS A 21 48.71 13.53 13.70
C CYS A 21 47.90 13.94 12.45
N LEU A 22 48.42 13.72 11.24
CA LEU A 22 47.71 14.03 9.98
C LEU A 22 46.83 12.88 9.47
N LEU A 23 46.97 11.66 10.00
CA LEU A 23 46.06 10.53 9.73
C LEU A 23 44.89 10.39 10.73
N GLY A 24 44.79 11.29 11.71
CA GLY A 24 43.82 11.18 12.82
C GLY A 24 42.53 12.01 12.67
N MET A 25 42.29 12.68 11.54
CA MET A 25 41.13 13.58 11.35
C MET A 25 40.31 13.24 10.10
N VAL A 26 39.92 11.97 9.99
CA VAL A 26 38.67 11.61 9.29
C VAL A 26 37.72 11.08 10.34
N THR A 27 37.17 11.99 11.14
CA THR A 27 35.96 11.68 11.90
C THR A 27 34.80 11.84 10.93
N THR A 28 34.45 10.76 10.24
CA THR A 28 33.11 10.61 9.69
C THR A 28 32.14 10.80 10.85
N ALA A 29 31.34 11.86 10.80
CA ALA A 29 30.24 12.02 11.73
C ALA A 29 29.37 10.76 11.62
N PRO A 30 29.01 10.09 12.74
CA PRO A 30 28.05 9.03 12.64
C PRO A 30 26.72 9.69 12.27
N ALA A 31 26.26 9.45 11.04
CA ALA A 31 24.83 9.50 10.76
C ALA A 31 24.18 8.61 11.82
N GLN A 32 23.25 9.16 12.61
CA GLN A 32 22.57 8.42 13.66
C GLN A 32 21.91 7.19 13.04
N ALA A 33 22.50 6.02 13.28
CA ALA A 33 21.87 4.75 12.97
C ALA A 33 20.61 4.66 13.85
N PRO A 34 19.47 4.25 13.29
CA PRO A 34 18.28 4.01 14.09
C PRO A 34 18.62 3.03 15.21
N GLU A 35 18.24 3.35 16.46
CA GLU A 35 18.56 2.57 17.66
C GLU A 35 18.04 1.12 17.62
N GLU A 36 17.20 0.78 16.64
CA GLU A 36 16.92 -0.58 16.17
C GLU A 36 16.82 -0.54 14.64
N ARG A 37 17.51 -1.44 13.91
CA ARG A 37 17.53 -1.40 12.44
C ARG A 37 16.33 -2.17 11.90
N PRO A 38 15.35 -1.51 11.25
CA PRO A 38 14.23 -2.23 10.64
C PRO A 38 14.74 -3.14 9.53
N ASP A 39 14.11 -4.29 9.43
CA ASP A 39 14.33 -5.32 8.41
C ASP A 39 13.18 -5.25 7.40
N VAL A 40 13.50 -5.12 6.10
CA VAL A 40 12.52 -5.03 5.01
C VAL A 40 12.54 -6.30 4.16
N ARG A 41 11.43 -7.02 4.14
CA ARG A 41 11.28 -8.29 3.42
C ARG A 41 10.21 -8.16 2.36
N VAL A 42 10.59 -8.21 1.08
CA VAL A 42 9.62 -8.14 -0.02
C VAL A 42 9.22 -9.55 -0.43
N VAL A 43 7.92 -9.79 -0.52
CA VAL A 43 7.33 -11.09 -0.82
C VAL A 43 6.47 -10.92 -2.08
N VAL A 44 6.99 -11.36 -3.21
CA VAL A 44 6.41 -11.12 -4.53
C VAL A 44 5.69 -12.36 -5.04
N ASP A 45 4.41 -12.18 -5.38
CA ASP A 45 3.62 -13.21 -6.04
C ASP A 45 4.14 -13.43 -7.46
N VAL A 46 4.43 -14.69 -7.80
CA VAL A 46 4.81 -15.13 -9.15
C VAL A 46 3.80 -16.14 -9.68
N SER A 47 2.53 -16.06 -9.28
CA SER A 47 1.48 -16.95 -9.78
C SER A 47 1.12 -16.65 -11.24
N GLY A 48 0.39 -17.57 -11.88
CA GLY A 48 0.09 -17.52 -13.31
C GLY A 48 -0.79 -16.33 -13.71
N SER A 49 -1.56 -15.75 -12.78
CA SER A 49 -2.37 -14.54 -12.99
C SER A 49 -1.50 -13.29 -13.19
N MET A 50 -0.29 -13.24 -12.63
CA MET A 50 0.61 -12.09 -12.74
C MET A 50 1.00 -11.79 -14.18
N ARG A 51 1.01 -12.80 -15.07
CA ARG A 51 1.26 -12.61 -16.51
C ARG A 51 0.26 -11.65 -17.15
N THR A 52 -0.97 -11.62 -16.65
CA THR A 52 -2.04 -10.76 -17.16
C THR A 52 -2.17 -9.49 -16.34
N ASN A 53 -1.96 -9.56 -15.02
CA ASN A 53 -2.17 -8.45 -14.10
C ASN A 53 -0.97 -7.50 -14.00
N ASP A 54 0.24 -7.94 -14.36
CA ASP A 54 1.45 -7.10 -14.44
C ASP A 54 2.07 -7.10 -15.86
N PRO A 55 1.36 -6.59 -16.89
CA PRO A 55 1.86 -6.58 -18.26
C PRO A 55 3.06 -5.65 -18.45
N ASP A 56 3.14 -4.58 -17.66
CA ASP A 56 4.17 -3.55 -17.72
C ASP A 56 5.38 -3.85 -16.81
N ARG A 57 5.37 -4.98 -16.09
CA ARG A 57 6.44 -5.43 -15.18
C ARG A 57 6.71 -4.44 -14.04
N LEU A 58 5.63 -3.93 -13.48
CA LEU A 58 5.60 -2.99 -12.37
C LEU A 58 6.27 -3.55 -11.12
N ALA A 59 6.24 -4.86 -10.89
CA ALA A 59 6.99 -5.48 -9.80
C ALA A 59 8.51 -5.22 -9.92
N VAL A 60 9.04 -5.15 -11.14
CA VAL A 60 10.46 -4.80 -11.39
C VAL A 60 10.70 -3.32 -11.08
N SER A 61 9.86 -2.41 -11.60
CA SER A 61 10.01 -0.99 -11.31
C SER A 61 9.88 -0.65 -9.82
N ALA A 62 9.02 -1.36 -9.09
CA ALA A 62 8.90 -1.23 -7.65
C ALA A 62 10.16 -1.74 -6.91
N MET A 63 10.79 -2.81 -7.42
CA MET A 63 12.07 -3.29 -6.90
C MET A 63 13.19 -2.28 -7.13
N ASP A 64 13.29 -1.69 -8.33
CA ASP A 64 14.30 -0.67 -8.62
C ASP A 64 14.14 0.55 -7.70
N LEU A 65 12.90 0.99 -7.47
CA LEU A 65 12.58 2.04 -6.50
C LEU A 65 12.99 1.64 -5.07
N LEU A 66 12.65 0.42 -4.61
CA LEU A 66 13.06 -0.10 -3.31
C LEU A 66 14.58 -0.01 -3.14
N VAL A 67 15.31 -0.61 -4.08
CA VAL A 67 16.76 -0.68 -4.07
C VAL A 67 17.37 0.73 -4.10
N SER A 68 16.70 1.71 -4.69
CA SER A 68 17.20 3.09 -4.74
C SER A 68 16.94 3.89 -3.46
N LEU A 69 15.89 3.53 -2.70
CA LEU A 69 15.45 4.27 -1.52
C LEU A 69 15.90 3.67 -0.18
N LEU A 70 16.20 2.37 -0.12
CA LEU A 70 16.66 1.74 1.11
C LEU A 70 17.95 2.39 1.62
N PRO A 71 18.01 2.83 2.89
CA PRO A 71 19.23 3.37 3.48
C PRO A 71 20.34 2.31 3.56
N GLU A 72 21.60 2.73 3.55
CA GLU A 72 22.71 1.80 3.76
C GLU A 72 22.69 1.20 5.18
N GLY A 73 23.10 -0.07 5.30
CA GLY A 73 23.23 -0.75 6.59
C GLY A 73 21.93 -1.29 7.20
N VAL A 74 20.77 -1.04 6.59
CA VAL A 74 19.51 -1.73 6.93
C VAL A 74 19.54 -3.15 6.37
N SER A 75 18.75 -4.08 6.92
CA SER A 75 18.65 -5.44 6.38
C SER A 75 17.49 -5.54 5.41
N ALA A 76 17.71 -6.15 4.25
CA ALA A 76 16.64 -6.40 3.28
C ALA A 76 16.82 -7.72 2.51
N GLY A 77 15.71 -8.31 2.07
CA GLY A 77 15.67 -9.55 1.30
C GLY A 77 14.39 -9.67 0.45
N VAL A 78 14.43 -10.57 -0.52
CA VAL A 78 13.33 -10.80 -1.48
C VAL A 78 12.99 -12.27 -1.56
N TRP A 79 11.71 -12.56 -1.38
CA TRP A 79 11.09 -13.87 -1.56
C TRP A 79 10.13 -13.81 -2.73
N THR A 80 10.05 -14.91 -3.47
CA THR A 80 9.00 -15.13 -4.48
C THR A 80 8.13 -16.29 -4.04
N PHE A 81 6.84 -16.25 -4.38
CA PHE A 81 5.94 -17.33 -4.02
C PHE A 81 4.92 -17.65 -5.10
N GLY A 82 4.57 -18.94 -5.16
CA GLY A 82 3.51 -19.48 -5.98
C GLY A 82 3.03 -20.81 -5.38
N GLU A 83 3.32 -21.94 -6.04
CA GLU A 83 3.16 -23.26 -5.44
C GLU A 83 4.25 -23.55 -4.40
N THR A 84 5.43 -22.99 -4.65
CA THR A 84 6.63 -23.05 -3.81
C THR A 84 7.08 -21.65 -3.43
N VAL A 85 7.90 -21.55 -2.38
CA VAL A 85 8.44 -20.28 -1.89
C VAL A 85 9.94 -20.32 -2.04
N ASP A 86 10.46 -19.40 -2.84
CA ASP A 86 11.88 -19.26 -3.11
C ASP A 86 12.41 -17.98 -2.47
N ASN A 87 13.71 -17.96 -2.19
CA ASN A 87 14.40 -16.81 -1.61
C ASN A 87 15.55 -16.39 -2.53
N PRO A 88 15.23 -15.76 -3.69
CA PRO A 88 16.24 -15.41 -4.69
C PRO A 88 17.23 -14.34 -4.18
N LEU A 89 16.85 -13.53 -3.18
CA LEU A 89 17.76 -12.63 -2.48
C LEU A 89 17.64 -12.80 -0.97
N PRO A 90 18.50 -13.63 -0.37
CA PRO A 90 18.53 -13.81 1.07
C PRO A 90 18.70 -12.49 1.82
N LEU A 91 18.18 -12.46 3.04
CA LEU A 91 18.33 -11.33 3.94
C LEU A 91 19.81 -10.98 4.12
N GLY A 92 20.16 -9.72 3.88
CA GLY A 92 21.50 -9.19 4.08
C GLY A 92 21.48 -7.68 4.31
N GLU A 93 22.60 -7.12 4.76
CA GLU A 93 22.74 -5.68 4.87
C GLU A 93 22.76 -5.04 3.48
N VAL A 94 22.08 -3.91 3.34
CA VAL A 94 22.04 -3.12 2.11
C VAL A 94 23.39 -2.42 1.92
N SER A 95 24.22 -3.02 1.08
CA SER A 95 25.51 -2.53 0.56
C SER A 95 25.45 -2.35 -0.96
N GLU A 96 26.49 -1.79 -1.58
CA GLU A 96 26.60 -1.71 -3.05
C GLU A 96 26.46 -3.10 -3.70
N ASP A 97 27.20 -4.11 -3.19
CA ASP A 97 27.08 -5.51 -3.65
C ASP A 97 25.66 -6.08 -3.50
N TRP A 98 24.94 -5.71 -2.43
CA TRP A 98 23.54 -6.13 -2.26
C TRP A 98 22.65 -5.47 -3.30
N ARG A 99 22.84 -4.16 -3.56
CA ARG A 99 22.06 -3.41 -4.57
C ARG A 99 22.29 -3.98 -5.97
N GLU A 100 23.53 -4.28 -6.34
CA GLU A 100 23.85 -4.92 -7.63
C GLU A 100 23.15 -6.27 -7.80
N ARG A 101 23.18 -7.12 -6.76
CA ARG A 101 22.46 -8.41 -6.78
C ARG A 101 20.95 -8.20 -6.90
N ALA A 102 20.39 -7.25 -6.16
CA ALA A 102 18.96 -6.94 -6.20
C ALA A 102 18.52 -6.47 -7.59
N LEU A 103 19.29 -5.60 -8.25
CA LEU A 103 19.01 -5.14 -9.63
C LEU A 103 19.15 -6.26 -10.68
N SER A 104 19.84 -7.36 -10.35
CA SER A 104 19.95 -8.54 -11.22
C SER A 104 18.80 -9.56 -11.08
N LEU A 105 17.91 -9.39 -10.09
CA LEU A 105 16.78 -10.28 -9.80
C LEU A 105 15.62 -10.32 -10.79
N PRO A 106 15.36 -9.31 -11.66
CA PRO A 106 14.14 -9.30 -12.48
C PRO A 106 13.80 -10.60 -13.23
N PRO A 107 14.77 -11.41 -13.74
CA PRO A 107 14.44 -12.69 -14.35
C PRO A 107 13.79 -13.71 -13.40
N ALA A 108 14.23 -13.76 -12.14
CA ALA A 108 13.69 -14.69 -11.14
C ALA A 108 12.26 -14.30 -10.70
N LEU A 109 11.93 -13.01 -10.76
CA LEU A 109 10.57 -12.50 -10.49
C LEU A 109 9.57 -12.86 -11.60
N GLN A 110 10.02 -13.49 -12.70
CA GLN A 110 9.21 -13.83 -13.88
C GLN A 110 9.00 -15.35 -14.05
N GLU A 111 9.38 -16.16 -13.06
CA GLU A 111 9.20 -17.61 -13.07
C GLU A 111 7.78 -18.00 -12.62
N TYR A 112 6.81 -17.81 -13.51
CA TYR A 112 5.39 -17.98 -13.17
C TYR A 112 5.01 -19.41 -12.74
N GLN A 113 4.34 -19.55 -11.61
CA GLN A 113 3.86 -20.80 -11.02
C GLN A 113 2.32 -20.93 -11.10
N GLN A 114 1.76 -22.13 -10.96
CA GLN A 114 0.32 -22.36 -11.19
C GLN A 114 -0.58 -21.91 -10.02
N TYR A 115 -0.10 -22.08 -8.79
CA TYR A 115 -0.87 -21.93 -7.55
C TYR A 115 -0.35 -20.74 -6.74
N THR A 116 -1.09 -20.36 -5.69
CA THR A 116 -0.79 -19.20 -4.85
C THR A 116 -0.89 -19.58 -3.37
N ASP A 117 0.26 -19.77 -2.71
CA ASP A 117 0.38 -20.14 -1.30
C ASP A 117 0.91 -18.97 -0.44
N ILE A 118 0.04 -18.00 -0.17
CA ILE A 118 0.34 -16.85 0.69
C ILE A 118 0.71 -17.30 2.11
N GLU A 119 0.11 -18.39 2.62
CA GLU A 119 0.40 -18.89 3.97
C GLU A 119 1.85 -19.37 4.09
N ALA A 120 2.31 -20.20 3.15
CA ALA A 120 3.70 -20.65 3.15
C ALA A 120 4.67 -19.47 2.98
N ALA A 121 4.34 -18.53 2.09
CA ALA A 121 5.16 -17.36 1.82
C ALA A 121 5.40 -16.52 3.08
N LEU A 122 4.32 -16.15 3.79
CA LEU A 122 4.41 -15.36 5.01
C LEU A 122 5.12 -16.12 6.15
N ARG A 123 4.90 -17.44 6.28
CA ARG A 123 5.61 -18.24 7.30
C ARG A 123 7.12 -18.28 7.07
N GLN A 124 7.55 -18.51 5.83
CA GLN A 124 8.97 -18.60 5.50
C GLN A 124 9.64 -17.23 5.53
N ALA A 125 9.00 -16.22 4.93
CA ALA A 125 9.52 -14.86 4.92
C ALA A 125 9.61 -14.28 6.33
N ALA A 126 8.65 -14.56 7.23
CA ALA A 126 8.74 -14.11 8.62
C ALA A 126 9.72 -14.92 9.47
N GLY A 127 9.89 -16.22 9.18
CA GLY A 127 10.69 -17.15 9.98
C GLY A 127 12.21 -17.00 9.87
N ALA A 128 12.73 -16.29 8.86
CA ALA A 128 14.16 -15.99 8.77
C ALA A 128 14.62 -15.10 9.94
N GLU A 129 15.82 -15.35 10.50
CA GLU A 129 16.39 -14.57 11.62
C GLU A 129 16.39 -13.06 11.31
N ALA A 130 16.14 -12.22 12.32
CA ALA A 130 16.01 -10.76 12.17
C ALA A 130 16.72 -10.04 13.32
N ASN A 131 17.20 -8.81 13.05
CA ASN A 131 17.89 -7.97 14.02
C ASN A 131 17.06 -6.74 14.48
N GLY A 132 15.72 -6.82 14.44
CA GLY A 132 14.84 -5.71 14.81
C GLY A 132 13.38 -5.88 14.38
N TRP A 133 12.66 -4.77 14.24
CA TRP A 133 11.30 -4.73 13.69
C TRP A 133 11.27 -5.20 12.23
N ARG A 134 10.33 -6.08 11.92
CA ARG A 134 10.22 -6.70 10.60
C ARG A 134 9.07 -6.11 9.83
N HIS A 135 9.35 -5.61 8.65
CA HIS A 135 8.37 -5.11 7.71
C HIS A 135 8.31 -6.04 6.51
N LEU A 136 7.22 -6.80 6.37
CA LEU A 136 6.96 -7.62 5.21
C LEU A 136 6.14 -6.81 4.21
N ILE A 137 6.59 -6.72 2.97
CA ILE A 137 5.85 -6.10 1.86
C ILE A 137 5.33 -7.23 0.96
N LEU A 138 4.08 -7.60 1.16
CA LEU A 138 3.38 -8.60 0.36
C LEU A 138 2.83 -7.95 -0.91
N MET A 139 3.25 -8.43 -2.07
CA MET A 139 2.73 -8.02 -3.37
C MET A 139 1.98 -9.21 -3.95
N THR A 140 0.66 -9.09 -4.15
CA THR A 140 -0.17 -10.20 -4.65
C THR A 140 -1.26 -9.71 -5.58
N ASP A 141 -1.58 -10.48 -6.59
CA ASP A 141 -2.63 -10.19 -7.56
C ASP A 141 -3.82 -11.15 -7.46
N GLY A 142 -3.78 -12.04 -6.47
CA GLY A 142 -4.62 -13.23 -6.46
C GLY A 142 -5.27 -13.54 -5.11
N VAL A 143 -6.05 -14.61 -5.16
CA VAL A 143 -6.62 -15.27 -3.98
C VAL A 143 -5.74 -16.45 -3.60
N ILE A 144 -5.86 -16.93 -2.36
CA ILE A 144 -5.23 -18.19 -1.97
C ILE A 144 -5.78 -19.31 -2.85
N ASP A 145 -4.90 -19.97 -3.60
CA ASP A 145 -5.23 -21.07 -4.50
C ASP A 145 -4.22 -22.20 -4.31
N LEU A 146 -4.46 -23.09 -3.35
CA LEU A 146 -3.55 -24.20 -3.05
C LEU A 146 -3.77 -25.39 -3.99
N SER A 147 -2.71 -26.11 -4.33
CA SER A 147 -2.78 -27.32 -5.16
C SER A 147 -3.84 -28.33 -4.65
N PRO A 148 -4.75 -28.84 -5.50
CA PRO A 148 -5.76 -29.84 -5.11
C PRO A 148 -5.17 -31.15 -4.55
N SER A 149 -3.88 -31.40 -4.80
CA SER A 149 -3.14 -32.50 -4.18
C SER A 149 -3.09 -32.39 -2.65
N ARG A 150 -3.21 -31.17 -2.10
CA ARG A 150 -3.21 -30.88 -0.65
C ARG A 150 -4.59 -31.03 0.00
N GLY A 151 -5.65 -31.25 -0.79
CA GLY A 151 -6.99 -31.59 -0.32
C GLY A 151 -8.13 -31.01 -1.19
N ALA A 152 -9.37 -31.16 -0.72
CA ALA A 152 -10.55 -30.75 -1.48
C ALA A 152 -10.74 -29.22 -1.50
N LYS A 153 -10.84 -28.65 -2.71
CA LYS A 153 -11.25 -27.27 -2.91
C LYS A 153 -12.76 -27.08 -2.68
N PRO A 154 -13.20 -25.90 -2.22
CA PRO A 154 -12.42 -24.74 -1.74
C PRO A 154 -12.08 -24.83 -0.24
N ALA A 155 -12.26 -26.00 0.39
CA ALA A 155 -12.11 -26.14 1.84
C ALA A 155 -10.65 -25.97 2.30
N ILE A 156 -9.68 -26.40 1.49
CA ILE A 156 -8.26 -26.19 1.78
C ILE A 156 -7.87 -24.71 1.78
N ASP A 157 -8.33 -23.95 0.78
CA ASP A 157 -8.01 -22.54 0.61
C ASP A 157 -8.61 -21.71 1.75
N ARG A 158 -9.88 -21.97 2.09
CA ARG A 158 -10.54 -21.32 3.24
C ARG A 158 -9.84 -21.62 4.57
N ARG A 159 -9.38 -22.85 4.78
CA ARG A 159 -8.67 -23.21 6.02
C ARG A 159 -7.33 -22.50 6.11
N SER A 160 -6.63 -22.34 4.98
CA SER A 160 -5.40 -21.56 4.91
C SER A 160 -5.63 -20.09 5.22
N ARG A 161 -6.64 -19.48 4.58
CA ARG A 161 -7.08 -18.11 4.88
C ARG A 161 -7.42 -17.92 6.36
N GLN A 162 -8.14 -18.87 6.95
CA GLN A 162 -8.52 -18.82 8.36
C GLN A 162 -7.29 -18.84 9.28
N ARG A 163 -6.34 -19.77 9.06
CA ARG A 163 -5.10 -19.82 9.85
C ARG A 163 -4.26 -18.56 9.70
N LEU A 164 -4.22 -17.97 8.50
CA LEU A 164 -3.53 -16.70 8.29
C LEU A 164 -4.06 -15.59 9.19
N VAL A 165 -5.38 -15.44 9.27
CA VAL A 165 -6.02 -14.36 10.04
C VAL A 165 -6.12 -14.66 11.53
N GLU A 166 -6.44 -15.90 11.91
CA GLU A 166 -6.73 -16.27 13.29
C GLU A 166 -5.50 -16.73 14.07
N GLU A 167 -4.47 -17.23 13.40
CA GLU A 167 -3.27 -17.79 14.05
C GLU A 167 -2.00 -17.02 13.66
N LEU A 168 -1.68 -16.92 12.37
CA LEU A 168 -0.40 -16.39 11.92
C LEU A 168 -0.28 -14.88 12.12
N ALA A 169 -1.24 -14.09 11.64
CA ALA A 169 -1.17 -12.63 11.74
C ALA A 169 -1.08 -12.13 13.19
N PRO A 170 -1.88 -12.62 14.15
CA PRO A 170 -1.71 -12.26 15.57
C PRO A 170 -0.34 -12.67 16.10
N ALA A 171 0.13 -13.90 15.81
CA ALA A 171 1.44 -14.35 16.26
C ALA A 171 2.60 -13.54 15.66
N LEU A 172 2.44 -13.03 14.44
CA LEU A 172 3.41 -12.14 13.79
C LEU A 172 3.38 -10.73 14.42
N ALA A 173 2.19 -10.20 14.68
CA ALA A 173 2.02 -8.91 15.37
C ALA A 173 2.67 -8.92 16.76
N ASP A 174 2.49 -9.99 17.54
CA ASP A 174 3.10 -10.18 18.86
C ASP A 174 4.64 -10.21 18.80
N GLN A 175 5.21 -10.56 17.65
CA GLN A 175 6.65 -10.57 17.42
C GLN A 175 7.16 -9.27 16.72
N GLY A 176 6.34 -8.22 16.68
CA GLY A 176 6.71 -6.94 16.07
C GLY A 176 6.87 -7.01 14.54
N VAL A 177 6.13 -7.91 13.87
CA VAL A 177 6.11 -8.01 12.41
C VAL A 177 4.92 -7.23 11.87
N ALA A 178 5.18 -6.24 11.02
CA ALA A 178 4.16 -5.52 10.26
C ALA A 178 4.07 -6.07 8.83
N ILE A 179 2.86 -6.42 8.39
CA ILE A 179 2.60 -6.83 7.00
C ILE A 179 1.99 -5.65 6.27
N HIS A 180 2.77 -5.07 5.37
CA HIS A 180 2.28 -4.17 4.34
C HIS A 180 1.89 -4.99 3.12
N ALA A 181 0.79 -4.66 2.47
CA ALA A 181 0.28 -5.44 1.37
C ALA A 181 -0.22 -4.55 0.23
N ILE A 182 0.19 -4.91 -0.99
CA ILE A 182 -0.18 -4.23 -2.21
C ILE A 182 -0.87 -5.23 -3.12
N ALA A 183 -2.13 -4.95 -3.43
CA ALA A 183 -2.91 -5.74 -4.38
C ALA A 183 -2.83 -5.12 -5.78
N PHE A 184 -2.48 -5.91 -6.80
CA PHE A 184 -2.35 -5.41 -8.18
C PHE A 184 -3.68 -5.23 -8.90
N SER A 185 -4.75 -5.85 -8.39
CA SER A 185 -6.04 -5.83 -9.05
C SER A 185 -7.18 -5.99 -8.05
N ASP A 186 -8.39 -5.70 -8.52
CA ASP A 186 -9.62 -5.85 -7.75
C ASP A 186 -10.03 -7.33 -7.57
N GLU A 187 -9.45 -8.24 -8.35
CA GLU A 187 -9.67 -9.68 -8.24
C GLU A 187 -8.90 -10.32 -7.07
N ALA A 188 -7.91 -9.60 -6.50
CA ALA A 188 -7.17 -10.05 -5.34
C ALA A 188 -8.08 -10.17 -4.11
N ASP A 189 -7.67 -10.96 -3.11
CA ASP A 189 -8.39 -11.06 -1.84
C ASP A 189 -8.13 -9.84 -0.95
N LEU A 190 -8.68 -8.68 -1.34
CA LEU A 190 -8.51 -7.40 -0.64
C LEU A 190 -8.87 -7.51 0.84
N ALA A 191 -9.94 -8.26 1.15
CA ALA A 191 -10.36 -8.46 2.52
C ALA A 191 -9.38 -9.26 3.37
N LEU A 192 -8.64 -10.20 2.77
CA LEU A 192 -7.54 -10.86 3.46
C LEU A 192 -6.37 -9.88 3.67
N VAL A 193 -5.94 -9.20 2.61
CA VAL A 193 -4.80 -8.28 2.61
C VAL A 193 -4.98 -7.14 3.63
N GLU A 194 -6.14 -6.48 3.63
CA GLU A 194 -6.46 -5.43 4.59
C GLU A 194 -6.48 -5.95 6.02
N ARG A 195 -7.04 -7.16 6.23
CA ARG A 195 -7.09 -7.76 7.56
C ARG A 195 -5.70 -8.11 8.08
N LEU A 196 -4.83 -8.65 7.22
CA LEU A 196 -3.42 -8.93 7.58
C LEU A 196 -2.71 -7.63 7.98
N ALA A 197 -2.84 -6.57 7.18
CA ALA A 197 -2.24 -5.28 7.46
C ALA A 197 -2.78 -4.65 8.76
N GLN A 198 -4.10 -4.64 8.96
CA GLN A 198 -4.74 -4.12 10.16
C GLN A 198 -4.28 -4.85 11.43
N LEU A 199 -4.25 -6.18 11.41
CA LEU A 199 -3.86 -6.99 12.56
C LEU A 199 -2.39 -6.84 12.93
N THR A 200 -1.53 -6.55 11.95
CA THR A 200 -0.08 -6.44 12.13
C THR A 200 0.43 -5.00 12.18
N GLY A 201 -0.44 -4.00 12.03
CA GLY A 201 -0.08 -2.58 12.03
C GLY A 201 0.61 -2.08 10.74
N GLY A 202 0.43 -2.81 9.64
CA GLY A 202 0.92 -2.44 8.31
C GLY A 202 -0.09 -1.65 7.47
N LEU A 203 0.27 -1.39 6.21
CA LEU A 203 -0.56 -0.67 5.23
C LEU A 203 -1.11 -1.66 4.21
N ALA A 204 -2.34 -1.48 3.78
CA ALA A 204 -2.93 -2.16 2.64
C ALA A 204 -3.31 -1.15 1.55
N SER A 205 -2.93 -1.41 0.30
CA SER A 205 -3.27 -0.57 -0.84
C SER A 205 -3.64 -1.42 -2.04
N VAL A 206 -4.50 -0.89 -2.89
CA VAL A 206 -4.75 -1.43 -4.23
C VAL A 206 -4.06 -0.55 -5.24
N ALA A 207 -3.42 -1.17 -6.22
CA ALA A 207 -2.63 -0.53 -7.25
C ALA A 207 -2.93 -1.18 -8.59
N THR A 208 -3.93 -0.65 -9.29
CA THR A 208 -4.34 -1.10 -10.63
C THR A 208 -3.57 -0.42 -11.76
N SER A 209 -2.70 0.53 -11.42
CA SER A 209 -1.89 1.29 -12.37
C SER A 209 -0.40 1.32 -11.98
N PRO A 210 0.50 1.57 -12.94
CA PRO A 210 1.94 1.72 -12.68
C PRO A 210 2.24 2.73 -11.57
N ASP A 211 1.67 3.93 -11.68
CA ASP A 211 1.90 5.01 -10.73
C ASP A 211 1.24 4.72 -9.38
N GLY A 212 0.11 4.00 -9.39
CA GLY A 212 -0.55 3.45 -8.22
C GLY A 212 0.41 2.56 -7.42
N LEU A 213 1.06 1.60 -8.09
CA LEU A 213 1.97 0.65 -7.47
C LEU A 213 3.19 1.33 -6.86
N LEU A 214 3.89 2.16 -7.66
CA LEU A 214 5.07 2.88 -7.19
C LEU A 214 4.73 3.80 -6.02
N GLY A 215 3.56 4.46 -6.07
CA GLY A 215 3.06 5.28 -4.97
C GLY A 215 2.80 4.49 -3.70
N ALA A 216 2.10 3.36 -3.79
CA ALA A 216 1.80 2.49 -2.65
C ALA A 216 3.09 1.94 -2.02
N PHE A 217 4.05 1.54 -2.85
CA PHE A 217 5.34 1.05 -2.40
C PHE A 217 6.11 2.15 -1.64
N LEU A 218 6.12 3.35 -2.19
CA LEU A 218 6.77 4.49 -1.56
C LEU A 218 6.10 4.92 -0.24
N ASP A 219 4.77 4.87 -0.18
CA ASP A 219 4.01 5.12 1.05
C ASP A 219 4.41 4.14 2.18
N ILE A 220 4.70 2.88 1.83
CA ILE A 220 5.23 1.89 2.77
C ILE A 220 6.65 2.25 3.20
N ILE A 221 7.55 2.55 2.26
CA ILE A 221 8.95 2.90 2.57
C ILE A 221 9.03 4.13 3.47
N GLU A 222 8.19 5.14 3.24
CA GLU A 222 8.16 6.36 4.06
C GLU A 222 7.56 6.14 5.44
N ARG A 223 6.74 5.09 5.61
CA ARG A 223 6.28 4.66 6.92
C ARG A 223 7.39 3.96 7.71
N ILE A 224 8.22 3.16 7.04
CA ILE A 224 9.35 2.43 7.64
C ILE A 224 10.52 3.39 7.93
N PHE A 225 10.85 4.24 6.97
CA PHE A 225 11.93 5.20 6.98
C PHE A 225 11.38 6.61 6.81
N PRO A 226 10.76 7.18 7.85
CA PRO A 226 10.20 8.52 7.75
C PRO A 226 11.34 9.53 7.53
N ALA A 227 11.16 10.41 6.53
CA ALA A 227 12.06 11.53 6.24
C ALA A 227 11.35 12.89 6.34
N ASP A 228 12.09 13.93 6.73
CA ASP A 228 11.62 15.31 6.65
C ASP A 228 11.56 15.75 5.19
N ARG A 229 10.56 16.58 4.86
CA ARG A 229 10.33 17.07 3.50
C ARG A 229 10.19 18.58 3.43
N LEU A 230 10.48 19.10 2.25
CA LEU A 230 10.14 20.45 1.83
C LEU A 230 8.83 20.42 1.03
N GLN A 231 8.15 21.56 0.99
CA GLN A 231 6.97 21.73 0.15
C GLN A 231 7.40 21.84 -1.32
N LEU A 232 6.78 21.05 -2.19
CA LEU A 232 7.00 21.07 -3.63
C LEU A 232 5.71 21.55 -4.30
N GLU A 233 5.73 22.75 -4.84
CA GLU A 233 4.58 23.39 -5.48
C GLU A 233 4.96 23.85 -6.87
N GLU A 234 4.30 23.32 -7.90
CA GLU A 234 4.57 23.65 -9.31
C GLU A 234 6.07 23.55 -9.68
N GLY A 235 6.73 22.49 -9.18
CA GLY A 235 8.16 22.26 -9.41
C GLY A 235 9.09 23.17 -8.60
N ARG A 236 8.59 24.04 -7.71
CA ARG A 236 9.41 24.93 -6.88
C ARG A 236 9.45 24.44 -5.43
N PHE A 237 10.60 24.61 -4.79
CA PHE A 237 10.78 24.32 -3.36
C PHE A 237 11.83 25.25 -2.75
N LEU A 238 11.62 25.61 -1.48
CA LEU A 238 12.50 26.52 -0.74
C LEU A 238 13.42 25.73 0.19
N VAL A 239 14.73 25.92 0.04
CA VAL A 239 15.77 25.33 0.89
C VAL A 239 16.28 26.38 1.88
N ASP A 240 16.22 26.09 3.17
CA ASP A 240 16.86 26.90 4.22
C ASP A 240 18.34 26.54 4.41
N ASP A 241 19.05 27.40 5.15
CA ASP A 241 20.49 27.28 5.42
C ASP A 241 20.86 26.10 6.32
N GLY A 242 19.89 25.53 7.03
CA GLY A 242 20.07 24.37 7.90
C GLY A 242 20.02 23.02 7.19
N VAL A 243 19.81 22.97 5.88
CA VAL A 243 19.76 21.71 5.11
C VAL A 243 21.17 21.24 4.78
N GLU A 244 21.55 20.06 5.30
CA GLU A 244 22.85 19.42 5.06
C GLU A 244 22.85 18.55 3.80
N SER A 245 21.70 17.96 3.46
CA SER A 245 21.55 17.23 2.20
C SER A 245 20.09 17.16 1.77
N LEU A 246 19.91 17.05 0.46
CA LEU A 246 18.61 16.99 -0.18
C LEU A 246 18.53 15.79 -1.13
N SER A 247 17.39 15.11 -1.14
CA SER A 247 17.06 14.06 -2.09
C SER A 247 15.73 14.38 -2.76
N ALA A 248 15.76 14.64 -4.07
CA ALA A 248 14.58 14.85 -4.89
C ALA A 248 14.23 13.55 -5.61
N LEU A 249 13.04 13.01 -5.33
CA LEU A 249 12.47 11.86 -6.03
C LEU A 249 11.34 12.39 -6.92
N ILE A 250 11.58 12.38 -8.23
CA ILE A 250 10.70 13.01 -9.22
C ILE A 250 10.11 11.94 -10.12
N PHE A 251 8.80 11.72 -10.03
CA PHE A 251 8.10 10.76 -10.88
C PHE A 251 7.76 11.38 -12.24
N HIS A 252 7.84 10.57 -13.28
CA HIS A 252 7.45 10.96 -14.64
C HIS A 252 7.08 9.73 -15.47
N ASP A 253 6.43 9.97 -16.61
CA ASP A 253 6.13 8.89 -17.56
C ASP A 253 7.39 8.37 -18.28
N PRO A 254 7.37 7.12 -18.75
CA PRO A 254 8.40 6.59 -19.64
C PRO A 254 8.58 7.42 -20.91
N GLY A 255 9.83 7.79 -21.21
CA GLY A 255 10.18 8.57 -22.40
C GLY A 255 9.82 10.06 -22.30
N ALA A 256 9.48 10.55 -21.11
CA ALA A 256 9.23 11.97 -20.89
C ALA A 256 10.49 12.83 -21.12
N SER A 257 10.29 14.13 -21.31
CA SER A 257 11.40 15.05 -21.57
C SER A 257 12.38 15.12 -20.38
N PRO A 258 13.71 15.19 -20.61
CA PRO A 258 14.69 15.22 -19.53
C PRO A 258 14.45 16.38 -18.56
N LEU A 259 14.54 16.07 -17.28
CA LEU A 259 14.38 17.02 -16.19
C LEU A 259 15.57 17.98 -16.13
N THR A 260 15.30 19.25 -15.85
CA THR A 260 16.33 20.27 -15.58
C THR A 260 16.14 20.83 -14.19
N LEU A 261 17.17 20.74 -13.36
CA LEU A 261 17.21 21.34 -12.03
C LEU A 261 17.84 22.73 -12.11
N VAL A 262 17.17 23.73 -11.56
CA VAL A 262 17.63 25.13 -11.52
C VAL A 262 17.91 25.50 -10.06
N ALA A 263 19.14 25.89 -9.80
CA ALA A 263 19.60 26.34 -8.48
C ALA A 263 19.21 27.81 -8.21
N PRO A 264 19.28 28.27 -6.95
CA PRO A 264 18.90 29.63 -6.57
C PRO A 264 19.71 30.74 -7.26
N ASP A 265 20.95 30.44 -7.67
CA ASP A 265 21.82 31.35 -8.43
C ASP A 265 21.48 31.40 -9.93
N GLY A 266 20.52 30.60 -10.39
CA GLY A 266 20.11 30.45 -11.79
C GLY A 266 20.91 29.41 -12.57
N SER A 267 21.88 28.73 -11.95
CA SER A 267 22.61 27.62 -12.57
C SER A 267 21.65 26.49 -12.93
N ARG A 268 21.87 25.86 -14.09
CA ARG A 268 20.98 24.82 -14.65
C ARG A 268 21.75 23.51 -14.79
N TYR A 269 21.22 22.45 -14.19
CA TYR A 269 21.80 21.11 -14.20
C TYR A 269 20.84 20.13 -14.88
N ARG A 270 21.42 19.23 -15.65
CA ARG A 270 20.80 18.00 -16.17
C ARG A 270 21.63 16.81 -15.74
N ALA A 271 21.11 15.59 -15.87
CA ALA A 271 21.82 14.36 -15.50
C ALA A 271 23.27 14.31 -16.03
N GLU A 272 23.52 14.74 -17.27
CA GLU A 272 24.84 14.68 -17.92
C GLU A 272 25.77 15.86 -17.57
N THR A 273 25.20 16.93 -16.99
CA THR A 273 25.90 18.19 -16.71
C THR A 273 25.93 18.52 -15.22
N ALA A 274 25.37 17.64 -14.39
CA ALA A 274 25.37 17.77 -12.95
C ALA A 274 26.82 17.70 -12.44
N PRO A 275 27.18 18.51 -11.42
CA PRO A 275 28.49 18.41 -10.79
C PRO A 275 28.72 17.02 -10.19
N ASP A 276 29.97 16.55 -10.10
CA ASP A 276 30.32 15.22 -9.58
C ASP A 276 29.77 14.94 -8.15
N ALA A 277 29.56 15.99 -7.35
CA ALA A 277 28.99 15.90 -6.02
C ALA A 277 27.48 15.57 -6.03
N VAL A 278 26.77 15.91 -7.10
CA VAL A 278 25.35 15.61 -7.28
C VAL A 278 25.22 14.22 -7.90
N ARG A 279 24.61 13.29 -7.16
CA ARG A 279 24.28 11.97 -7.70
C ARG A 279 22.91 12.02 -8.34
N TRP A 280 22.84 11.83 -9.64
CA TRP A 280 21.60 11.80 -10.39
C TRP A 280 21.41 10.41 -10.99
N GLN A 281 20.41 9.68 -10.50
CA GLN A 281 19.99 8.40 -11.05
C GLN A 281 18.74 8.63 -11.90
N VAL A 282 18.80 8.24 -13.17
CA VAL A 282 17.70 8.37 -14.14
C VAL A 282 17.11 6.99 -14.36
N GLU A 283 15.85 6.81 -14.02
CA GLU A 283 15.11 5.57 -14.24
C GLU A 283 13.95 5.81 -15.21
N PRO A 284 13.38 4.75 -15.83
CA PRO A 284 12.31 4.91 -16.79
C PRO A 284 11.08 5.66 -16.28
N ARG A 285 10.81 5.66 -14.97
CA ARG A 285 9.59 6.24 -14.36
C ARG A 285 9.87 7.25 -13.24
N PHE A 286 11.14 7.45 -12.89
CA PHE A 286 11.51 8.43 -11.87
C PHE A 286 12.97 8.84 -12.00
N ASP A 287 13.27 10.04 -11.52
CA ASP A 287 14.63 10.49 -11.27
C ASP A 287 14.86 10.59 -9.76
N LEU A 288 16.04 10.15 -9.30
CA LEU A 288 16.49 10.34 -7.93
C LEU A 288 17.76 11.20 -7.94
N ILE A 289 17.62 12.43 -7.45
CA ILE A 289 18.69 13.43 -7.40
C ILE A 289 19.09 13.63 -5.94
N ARG A 290 20.35 13.36 -5.60
CA ARG A 290 20.91 13.56 -4.26
C ARG A 290 21.95 14.68 -4.32
N ILE A 291 21.73 15.72 -3.54
CA ILE A 291 22.53 16.95 -3.49
C ILE A 291 23.08 17.09 -2.07
N PRO A 292 24.39 16.94 -1.84
CA PRO A 292 25.02 17.33 -0.59
C PRO A 292 25.15 18.85 -0.51
N ASP A 293 25.02 19.40 0.70
CA ASP A 293 25.21 20.82 1.01
C ASP A 293 24.51 21.79 0.01
N PRO A 294 23.18 21.67 -0.18
CA PRO A 294 22.47 22.48 -1.16
C PRO A 294 22.51 23.98 -0.79
N ALA A 295 22.68 24.85 -1.79
CA ALA A 295 22.59 26.29 -1.59
C ALA A 295 21.20 26.70 -1.07
N PRO A 296 21.12 27.59 -0.06
CA PRO A 296 19.84 28.10 0.43
C PRO A 296 19.17 29.00 -0.61
N GLY A 297 17.85 28.96 -0.66
CA GLY A 297 17.03 29.72 -1.60
C GLY A 297 16.02 28.85 -2.35
N GLU A 298 15.36 29.46 -3.33
CA GLU A 298 14.36 28.78 -4.16
C GLU A 298 15.05 27.96 -5.25
N TRP A 299 14.74 26.66 -5.28
CA TRP A 299 15.12 25.75 -6.35
C TRP A 299 13.91 25.48 -7.24
N ARG A 300 14.16 25.20 -8.52
CA ARG A 300 13.10 24.90 -9.50
C ARG A 300 13.43 23.68 -10.33
N LEU A 301 12.42 22.84 -10.53
CA LEU A 301 12.39 21.72 -11.46
C LEU A 301 11.66 22.15 -12.72
N GLU A 302 12.34 22.04 -13.85
CA GLU A 302 11.76 22.28 -15.17
C GLU A 302 11.66 20.95 -15.92
N GLY A 303 10.44 20.49 -16.16
CA GLY A 303 10.15 19.20 -16.77
C GLY A 303 8.84 18.61 -16.26
N PRO A 304 8.52 17.38 -16.66
CA PRO A 304 7.38 16.65 -16.12
C PRO A 304 7.65 16.28 -14.66
N VAL A 305 6.84 16.83 -13.75
CA VAL A 305 6.91 16.54 -12.32
C VAL A 305 5.58 15.91 -11.93
N GLY A 306 5.57 14.59 -11.72
CA GLY A 306 4.37 13.87 -11.30
C GLY A 306 3.94 14.28 -9.89
N GLU A 307 2.64 14.15 -9.59
CA GLU A 307 2.03 14.57 -8.31
C GLU A 307 2.63 13.87 -7.08
N LYS A 308 3.13 12.65 -7.28
CA LYS A 308 3.80 11.88 -6.23
C LYS A 308 5.27 12.28 -6.04
N SER A 309 5.79 13.27 -6.76
CA SER A 309 7.16 13.76 -6.59
C SER A 309 7.34 14.44 -5.24
N ARG A 310 8.55 14.39 -4.69
CA ARG A 310 8.82 14.91 -3.34
C ARG A 310 10.28 15.23 -3.12
N ILE A 311 10.51 16.16 -2.21
CA ILE A 311 11.83 16.64 -1.81
C ILE A 311 12.04 16.28 -0.35
N SER A 312 12.95 15.34 -0.08
CA SER A 312 13.33 14.93 1.28
C SER A 312 14.64 15.58 1.68
N VAL A 313 14.80 15.92 2.95
CA VAL A 313 15.98 16.63 3.47
C VAL A 313 16.52 15.99 4.73
N SER A 314 17.84 16.13 4.92
CA SER A 314 18.50 15.96 6.22
C SER A 314 18.92 17.33 6.73
N SER A 315 18.56 17.64 7.97
CA SER A 315 18.92 18.88 8.66
C SER A 315 19.09 18.62 10.16
N PRO A 316 19.81 19.47 10.91
CA PRO A 316 19.95 19.32 12.37
C PRO A 316 18.63 19.38 13.14
N TRP A 317 17.62 20.03 12.57
CA TRP A 317 16.26 20.04 13.08
C TRP A 317 15.41 19.00 12.38
N HIS A 318 14.77 18.16 13.18
CA HIS A 318 13.92 17.07 12.70
C HIS A 318 12.50 17.24 13.22
N LEU A 319 11.51 17.21 12.33
CA LEU A 319 10.13 17.12 12.76
C LEU A 319 9.84 15.67 13.15
N ARG A 320 9.58 15.46 14.45
CA ARG A 320 9.23 14.16 15.01
C ARG A 320 7.74 14.11 15.30
N ILE A 321 7.15 12.94 15.10
CA ILE A 321 5.75 12.67 15.37
C ILE A 321 5.72 11.48 16.31
N ALA A 322 4.83 11.50 17.30
CA ALA A 322 4.58 10.32 18.13
C ALA A 322 4.10 9.15 17.26
N PRO A 323 4.33 7.89 17.65
CA PRO A 323 3.86 6.75 16.88
C PRO A 323 2.36 6.82 16.61
N LEU A 324 1.99 6.73 15.33
CA LEU A 324 0.61 6.74 14.87
C LEU A 324 0.22 5.40 14.25
N PRO A 325 -1.02 4.94 14.50
CA PRO A 325 -1.50 3.68 13.93
C PRO A 325 -1.54 3.78 12.40
N ALA A 326 -1.27 2.66 11.73
CA ALA A 326 -1.44 2.56 10.28
C ALA A 326 -2.92 2.65 9.88
N THR A 327 -3.82 2.26 10.80
CA THR A 327 -5.26 2.25 10.60
C THR A 327 -5.93 3.32 11.44
N LEU A 328 -6.68 4.19 10.78
CA LEU A 328 -7.61 5.14 11.39
C LEU A 328 -9.03 4.65 11.17
N TYR A 329 -9.97 5.18 11.95
CA TYR A 329 -11.38 4.78 11.86
C TYR A 329 -12.28 5.99 11.63
N GLN A 330 -13.19 5.86 10.67
CA GLN A 330 -14.21 6.86 10.39
C GLN A 330 -15.03 7.17 11.66
N GLY A 331 -15.27 8.45 11.95
CA GLY A 331 -15.99 8.88 13.15
C GLY A 331 -15.16 8.91 14.44
N PHE A 332 -13.88 8.56 14.39
CA PHE A 332 -12.96 8.66 15.52
C PHE A 332 -11.90 9.72 15.27
N ALA A 333 -11.87 10.73 16.14
CA ALA A 333 -10.83 11.77 16.11
C ALA A 333 -9.46 11.17 16.44
N VAL A 334 -8.43 11.66 15.75
CA VAL A 334 -7.06 11.14 15.86
C VAL A 334 -6.24 12.05 16.77
N PRO A 335 -5.75 11.56 17.92
CA PRO A 335 -4.80 12.33 18.71
C PRO A 335 -3.48 12.44 17.96
N VAL A 336 -2.96 13.65 17.83
CA VAL A 336 -1.69 13.93 17.16
C VAL A 336 -0.77 14.63 18.15
N GLU A 337 0.46 14.13 18.24
CA GLU A 337 1.55 14.76 18.98
C GLU A 337 2.78 14.84 18.09
N ALA A 338 3.39 16.01 18.02
CA ALA A 338 4.60 16.26 17.25
C ALA A 338 5.54 17.23 17.97
N TRP A 339 6.82 17.21 17.65
CA TRP A 339 7.82 18.12 18.21
C TRP A 339 8.99 18.30 17.25
N LEU A 340 9.72 19.40 17.40
CA LEU A 340 10.98 19.62 16.71
C LEU A 340 12.12 19.09 17.57
N ALA A 341 12.80 18.05 17.11
CA ALA A 341 13.99 17.51 17.74
C ALA A 341 15.26 18.15 17.16
N ARG A 342 16.24 18.41 18.03
CA ARG A 342 17.50 19.09 17.72
C ARG A 342 18.67 18.11 17.78
N SER A 343 19.55 18.15 16.79
CA SER A 343 20.88 17.55 16.88
C SER A 343 21.81 18.38 17.78
N PRO A 344 22.68 17.76 18.62
CA PRO A 344 23.52 18.49 19.57
C PRO A 344 24.27 19.66 18.91
N GLY A 345 24.07 20.90 19.40
CA GLY A 345 24.75 22.10 18.89
C GLY A 345 23.95 23.05 17.99
N ALA A 346 22.81 22.65 17.38
CA ALA A 346 22.10 23.49 16.38
C ALA A 346 21.11 24.57 16.92
N GLU A 347 21.37 25.87 16.77
CA GLU A 347 20.55 26.97 17.37
C GLU A 347 19.01 26.79 17.26
N ALA A 348 18.24 27.21 18.29
CA ALA A 348 16.80 26.97 18.39
C ALA A 348 16.02 27.53 17.19
N PRO A 349 15.04 26.82 16.61
CA PRO A 349 14.28 27.33 15.48
C PRO A 349 13.43 28.52 15.98
N PRO A 350 13.07 29.44 15.07
CA PRO A 350 12.12 30.49 15.37
C PRO A 350 10.77 29.91 15.81
N THR A 351 9.93 30.75 16.43
CA THR A 351 8.56 30.38 16.81
C THR A 351 7.87 29.73 15.62
N THR A 352 7.48 28.47 15.77
CA THR A 352 6.96 27.64 14.69
C THR A 352 5.51 27.30 14.97
N THR A 353 4.65 27.38 13.96
CA THR A 353 3.29 26.86 14.01
C THR A 353 3.28 25.44 13.47
N LEU A 354 2.70 24.50 14.22
CA LEU A 354 2.50 23.13 13.75
C LEU A 354 1.04 22.89 13.38
N THR A 355 0.81 22.37 12.19
CA THR A 355 -0.50 21.95 11.72
C THR A 355 -0.48 20.47 11.37
N ALA A 356 -1.58 19.77 11.65
CA ALA A 356 -1.78 18.40 11.22
C ALA A 356 -3.01 18.36 10.30
N SER A 357 -2.87 17.71 9.15
CA SER A 357 -3.95 17.57 8.16
C SER A 357 -4.04 16.12 7.68
N LEU A 358 -5.28 15.63 7.52
CA LEU A 358 -5.56 14.38 6.82
C LEU A 358 -5.92 14.71 5.39
N ARG A 359 -5.21 14.12 4.44
CA ARG A 359 -5.45 14.28 3.00
C ARG A 359 -5.82 12.95 2.37
N ASP A 360 -6.67 12.95 1.36
CA ASP A 360 -6.85 11.76 0.52
C ASP A 360 -5.67 11.54 -0.44
N LEU A 361 -5.83 10.59 -1.36
CA LEU A 361 -4.81 10.26 -2.37
C LEU A 361 -4.63 11.36 -3.43
N ASP A 362 -5.66 12.16 -3.68
CA ASP A 362 -5.65 13.29 -4.62
C ASP A 362 -5.02 14.55 -3.99
N GLY A 363 -4.78 14.51 -2.68
CA GLY A 363 -4.13 15.59 -1.93
C GLY A 363 -5.11 16.58 -1.29
N GLU A 364 -6.41 16.35 -1.45
CA GLU A 364 -7.48 17.18 -0.90
C GLU A 364 -7.57 17.02 0.62
N VAL A 365 -7.76 18.13 1.31
CA VAL A 365 -7.76 18.16 2.78
C VAL A 365 -9.13 17.75 3.31
N GLN A 366 -9.19 16.60 3.98
CA GLN A 366 -10.41 16.10 4.63
C GLN A 366 -10.60 16.70 6.03
N ALA A 367 -9.51 16.85 6.77
CA ALA A 367 -9.51 17.37 8.14
C ALA A 367 -8.21 18.10 8.41
N SER A 368 -8.25 19.14 9.25
CA SER A 368 -7.06 19.88 9.67
C SER A 368 -7.23 20.39 11.09
N VAL A 369 -6.12 20.51 11.81
CA VAL A 369 -6.05 21.08 13.16
C VAL A 369 -4.70 21.78 13.35
N THR A 370 -4.72 22.95 14.01
CA THR A 370 -3.49 23.57 14.50
C THR A 370 -3.16 22.96 15.85
N LEU A 371 -1.93 22.50 16.03
CA LEU A 371 -1.48 21.86 17.26
C LEU A 371 -1.07 22.92 18.28
N GLU A 372 -1.46 22.71 19.53
CA GLU A 372 -1.14 23.59 20.65
C GLU A 372 0.16 23.15 21.32
N ALA A 373 1.08 24.09 21.52
CA ALA A 373 2.33 23.84 22.23
C ALA A 373 2.06 23.67 23.74
N ASP A 374 2.70 22.67 24.36
CA ASP A 374 2.79 22.50 25.80
C ASP A 374 4.10 23.09 26.37
N ASP A 375 4.17 23.16 27.70
CA ASP A 375 5.34 23.69 28.44
C ASP A 375 6.62 22.87 28.21
N GLN A 376 6.52 21.68 27.62
CA GLN A 376 7.63 20.77 27.32
C GLN A 376 8.11 20.88 25.86
N GLY A 377 7.55 21.81 25.08
CA GLY A 377 7.89 21.99 23.67
C GLY A 377 7.29 20.92 22.75
N ARG A 378 6.26 20.21 23.20
CA ARG A 378 5.48 19.27 22.37
C ARG A 378 4.19 19.91 21.92
N TYR A 379 3.82 19.64 20.68
CA TYR A 379 2.62 20.17 20.05
C TYR A 379 1.57 19.07 20.01
N ARG A 380 0.40 19.33 20.59
CA ARG A 380 -0.70 18.36 20.70
C ARG A 380 -1.98 18.90 20.11
N GLY A 381 -2.77 18.01 19.54
CA GLY A 381 -4.09 18.32 19.04
C GLY A 381 -4.90 17.07 18.78
N ARG A 382 -6.19 17.26 18.51
CA ARG A 382 -7.07 16.18 18.06
C ARG A 382 -7.55 16.53 16.67
N LEU A 383 -7.02 15.80 15.69
CA LEU A 383 -7.50 15.90 14.32
C LEU A 383 -8.96 15.41 14.27
N PRO A 384 -9.87 16.17 13.65
CA PRO A 384 -11.24 15.75 13.45
C PRO A 384 -11.33 14.36 12.82
N ALA A 385 -12.42 13.65 13.11
CA ALA A 385 -12.61 12.30 12.61
C ALA A 385 -12.57 12.27 11.07
N PRO A 386 -11.90 11.26 10.46
CA PRO A 386 -11.94 11.07 9.03
C PRO A 386 -13.39 10.98 8.53
N ALA A 387 -13.68 11.67 7.43
CA ALA A 387 -15.00 11.66 6.80
C ALA A 387 -15.11 10.54 5.76
N LEU A 388 -14.00 10.25 5.05
CA LEU A 388 -13.93 9.25 4.00
C LEU A 388 -13.06 8.08 4.44
N THR A 389 -13.43 6.89 3.99
CA THR A 389 -12.64 5.66 4.12
C THR A 389 -11.59 5.56 3.01
N GLY A 390 -10.74 4.53 3.04
CA GLY A 390 -9.70 4.27 2.04
C GLY A 390 -8.32 4.79 2.45
N ASN A 391 -7.37 4.75 1.52
CA ASN A 391 -6.02 5.26 1.78
C ASN A 391 -6.03 6.79 1.92
N ALA A 392 -5.22 7.28 2.86
CA ALA A 392 -5.07 8.70 3.15
C ALA A 392 -3.64 8.97 3.62
N ARG A 393 -3.31 10.25 3.75
CA ARG A 393 -2.00 10.72 4.19
C ARG A 393 -2.18 11.72 5.31
N LEU A 394 -1.60 11.41 6.47
CA LEU A 394 -1.48 12.36 7.54
C LEU A 394 -0.22 13.20 7.31
N VAL A 395 -0.42 14.51 7.18
CA VAL A 395 0.63 15.49 6.94
C VAL A 395 0.74 16.41 8.14
N ILE A 396 1.89 16.37 8.81
CA ILE A 396 2.26 17.30 9.87
C ILE A 396 3.25 18.30 9.28
N ARG A 397 2.95 19.58 9.46
CA ARG A 397 3.74 20.67 8.91
C ARG A 397 4.15 21.62 10.02
N ALA A 398 5.41 21.98 10.01
CA ALA A 398 6.04 22.95 10.90
C ALA A 398 6.50 24.14 10.04
N GLU A 399 5.95 25.32 10.28
CA GLU A 399 6.26 26.56 9.55
C GLU A 399 6.66 27.67 10.52
N GLY A 400 7.76 28.36 10.21
CA GLY A 400 8.29 29.52 10.93
C GLY A 400 9.04 30.45 9.97
N GLU A 401 9.58 31.55 10.48
CA GLU A 401 10.36 32.49 9.67
C GLU A 401 11.61 31.79 9.10
N GLY A 402 11.70 31.65 7.76
CA GLY A 402 12.83 30.99 7.11
C GLY A 402 12.95 29.48 7.36
N PHE A 403 11.94 28.84 7.95
CA PHE A 403 11.96 27.41 8.26
C PHE A 403 10.63 26.74 7.88
N ALA A 404 10.72 25.66 7.11
CA ALA A 404 9.57 24.83 6.79
C ALA A 404 9.97 23.36 6.76
N ARG A 405 9.30 22.52 7.56
CA ARG A 405 9.45 21.07 7.51
C ARG A 405 8.10 20.40 7.47
N GLN A 406 8.01 19.35 6.66
CA GLN A 406 6.83 18.53 6.56
C GLN A 406 7.18 17.07 6.82
N ARG A 407 6.31 16.39 7.55
CA ARG A 407 6.29 14.93 7.67
C ARG A 407 4.97 14.43 7.13
N SER A 408 5.06 13.36 6.34
CA SER A 408 3.91 12.73 5.73
C SER A 408 3.94 11.25 6.04
N GLN A 409 2.82 10.71 6.50
CA GLN A 409 2.66 9.30 6.83
C GLN A 409 1.39 8.77 6.18
N ALA A 410 1.54 7.72 5.37
CA ALA A 410 0.40 7.01 4.82
C ALA A 410 -0.36 6.25 5.92
N VAL A 411 -1.68 6.26 5.80
CA VAL A 411 -2.63 5.63 6.71
C VAL A 411 -3.80 5.06 5.92
N ASN A 412 -4.48 4.08 6.51
CA ASN A 412 -5.69 3.48 5.97
C ASN A 412 -6.86 3.88 6.87
N VAL A 413 -7.90 4.46 6.29
CA VAL A 413 -9.13 4.79 7.01
C VAL A 413 -10.17 3.70 6.77
N LEU A 414 -10.50 2.96 7.82
CA LEU A 414 -11.54 1.94 7.78
C LEU A 414 -12.85 2.47 8.39
N PRO A 415 -14.01 1.92 8.00
CA PRO A 415 -15.23 2.14 8.76
C PRO A 415 -15.05 1.57 10.16
N ALA A 416 -15.63 2.21 11.19
CA ALA A 416 -15.54 1.67 12.55
C ALA A 416 -16.32 0.35 12.71
N ILE A 417 -17.37 0.18 11.90
CA ILE A 417 -18.21 -1.02 11.82
C ILE A 417 -18.36 -1.38 10.34
N GLY A 418 -17.86 -2.55 9.96
CA GLY A 418 -18.08 -3.14 8.66
C GLY A 418 -19.53 -3.57 8.52
N VAL A 419 -20.13 -3.28 7.36
CA VAL A 419 -21.53 -3.56 7.04
C VAL A 419 -21.58 -4.60 5.95
N ALA A 420 -22.52 -5.54 6.02
CA ALA A 420 -22.52 -6.66 5.12
C ALA A 420 -23.90 -7.19 4.72
N HIS A 421 -24.30 -7.14 3.44
CA HIS A 421 -25.60 -7.72 3.03
C HIS A 421 -25.48 -9.23 2.76
N ASP A 422 -26.36 -10.03 3.39
CA ASP A 422 -26.56 -11.45 3.11
C ASP A 422 -27.97 -11.66 2.53
N PRO A 423 -28.16 -11.50 1.20
CA PRO A 423 -29.47 -11.55 0.57
C PRO A 423 -30.18 -12.90 0.81
N ALA A 424 -29.42 -13.99 0.74
CA ALA A 424 -29.95 -15.33 0.86
C ALA A 424 -30.41 -15.68 2.29
N ALA A 425 -29.96 -14.92 3.30
CA ALA A 425 -30.48 -15.01 4.66
C ALA A 425 -31.40 -13.84 5.04
N GLY A 426 -31.68 -12.92 4.11
CA GLY A 426 -32.53 -11.74 4.33
C GLY A 426 -32.06 -10.88 5.50
N ARG A 427 -30.76 -10.61 5.61
CA ARG A 427 -30.19 -9.86 6.74
C ARG A 427 -28.96 -9.05 6.36
N VAL A 428 -28.63 -8.07 7.19
CA VAL A 428 -27.33 -7.40 7.18
C VAL A 428 -26.50 -7.90 8.35
N VAL A 429 -25.28 -8.37 8.08
CA VAL A 429 -24.26 -8.67 9.08
C VAL A 429 -23.49 -7.38 9.36
N LEU A 430 -23.19 -7.11 10.63
CA LEU A 430 -22.33 -5.99 11.02
C LEU A 430 -21.20 -6.51 11.90
N VAL A 431 -19.98 -6.03 11.68
CA VAL A 431 -18.77 -6.46 12.39
C VAL A 431 -18.03 -5.24 12.88
N ALA A 432 -17.63 -5.22 14.15
CA ALA A 432 -16.79 -4.15 14.67
C ALA A 432 -15.37 -4.29 14.10
N GLU A 433 -14.92 -3.25 13.39
CA GLU A 433 -13.54 -3.15 12.90
C GLU A 433 -12.67 -2.38 13.90
N HIS A 434 -13.26 -1.41 14.60
CA HIS A 434 -12.56 -0.68 15.65
C HIS A 434 -12.37 -1.56 16.90
N PRO A 435 -11.14 -1.80 17.39
CA PRO A 435 -10.86 -2.79 18.45
C PRO A 435 -11.57 -2.56 19.79
N ARG A 436 -11.93 -1.31 20.08
CA ARG A 436 -12.66 -0.95 21.31
C ARG A 436 -14.18 -1.17 21.24
N LEU A 437 -14.74 -1.47 20.06
CA LEU A 437 -16.19 -1.66 19.89
C LEU A 437 -16.57 -3.12 20.11
N ASN A 438 -17.61 -3.33 20.91
CA ASN A 438 -18.16 -4.64 21.23
C ASN A 438 -19.65 -4.55 21.56
N ARG A 439 -20.31 -5.68 21.79
CA ARG A 439 -21.75 -5.77 22.07
C ARG A 439 -22.20 -4.99 23.32
N ASP A 440 -21.32 -4.79 24.29
CA ASP A 440 -21.67 -4.16 25.57
C ASP A 440 -21.66 -2.63 25.47
N ASN A 441 -20.95 -2.08 24.47
CA ASN A 441 -20.79 -0.65 24.27
C ASN A 441 -21.33 -0.10 22.94
N THR A 442 -21.91 -0.97 22.11
CA THR A 442 -22.38 -0.62 20.76
C THR A 442 -23.78 -1.17 20.51
N ALA A 443 -24.71 -0.27 20.18
CA ALA A 443 -26.05 -0.60 19.71
C ALA A 443 -26.24 -0.09 18.28
N ILE A 444 -26.76 -0.92 17.38
CA ILE A 444 -26.87 -0.60 15.96
C ILE A 444 -28.31 -0.67 15.50
N ARG A 445 -28.70 0.30 14.67
CA ARG A 445 -30.05 0.49 14.16
C ARG A 445 -30.03 0.74 12.67
N GLY A 446 -31.05 0.25 11.99
CA GLY A 446 -31.34 0.54 10.59
C GLY A 446 -32.63 1.32 10.45
N ASP A 447 -32.70 2.17 9.42
CA ASP A 447 -33.93 2.75 8.90
C ASP A 447 -34.08 2.31 7.45
N LEU A 448 -35.16 1.58 7.19
CA LEU A 448 -35.56 1.15 5.86
C LEU A 448 -36.94 1.72 5.57
N ARG A 449 -37.02 2.73 4.68
CA ARG A 449 -38.29 3.40 4.32
C ARG A 449 -39.05 3.98 5.53
N GLY A 450 -38.35 4.44 6.56
CA GLY A 450 -38.94 4.94 7.80
C GLY A 450 -39.35 3.85 8.80
N GLU A 451 -39.16 2.57 8.45
CA GLU A 451 -39.26 1.46 9.40
C GLU A 451 -37.92 1.30 10.14
N ARG A 452 -37.97 1.35 11.46
CA ARG A 452 -36.80 1.21 12.31
C ARG A 452 -36.54 -0.27 12.60
N LEU A 453 -35.34 -0.72 12.25
CA LEU A 453 -34.83 -2.06 12.47
C LEU A 453 -33.75 -2.01 13.56
N GLU A 454 -33.70 -2.97 14.47
CA GLU A 454 -32.69 -3.06 15.51
C GLU A 454 -31.78 -4.27 15.25
N ALA A 455 -30.47 -4.10 15.36
CA ALA A 455 -29.53 -5.20 15.15
C ALA A 455 -29.34 -6.01 16.44
N GLU A 456 -29.34 -7.32 16.30
CA GLU A 456 -29.13 -8.26 17.41
C GLU A 456 -27.66 -8.68 17.49
N ALA A 457 -27.05 -8.57 18.67
CA ALA A 457 -25.69 -9.05 18.90
C ALA A 457 -25.66 -10.59 18.87
N VAL A 458 -24.88 -11.16 17.96
CA VAL A 458 -24.69 -12.62 17.81
C VAL A 458 -23.31 -13.09 18.27
N GLY A 459 -22.43 -12.16 18.63
CA GLY A 459 -21.11 -12.41 19.19
C GLY A 459 -20.57 -11.15 19.90
N GLU A 460 -19.33 -11.20 20.37
CA GLU A 460 -18.69 -10.08 21.07
C GLU A 460 -18.56 -8.82 20.20
N ALA A 461 -18.31 -8.99 18.90
CA ALA A 461 -18.04 -7.91 17.95
C ALA A 461 -18.86 -8.06 16.66
N ARG A 462 -20.00 -8.77 16.72
CA ARG A 462 -20.83 -9.08 15.55
C ARG A 462 -22.32 -8.94 15.86
N TRP A 463 -23.04 -8.34 14.93
CA TRP A 463 -24.49 -8.15 14.97
C TRP A 463 -25.14 -8.63 13.67
N HIS A 464 -26.40 -9.04 13.75
CA HIS A 464 -27.25 -9.28 12.61
C HIS A 464 -28.46 -8.34 12.67
N LEU A 465 -28.71 -7.62 11.59
CA LEU A 465 -29.90 -6.83 11.38
C LEU A 465 -30.83 -7.60 10.44
N PRO A 466 -31.92 -8.21 10.94
CA PRO A 466 -32.88 -8.88 10.07
C PRO A 466 -33.55 -7.86 9.14
N LEU A 467 -33.69 -8.21 7.86
CA LEU A 467 -34.39 -7.38 6.89
C LEU A 467 -35.81 -7.92 6.68
N PRO A 468 -36.81 -7.04 6.56
CA PRO A 468 -38.14 -7.46 6.11
C PRO A 468 -38.07 -7.97 4.66
N PRO A 469 -39.09 -8.70 4.17
CA PRO A 469 -39.16 -9.14 2.79
C PRO A 469 -38.96 -7.96 1.82
N LEU A 470 -37.91 -8.03 1.01
CA LEU A 470 -37.54 -6.98 0.06
C LEU A 470 -38.18 -7.24 -1.30
N ASP A 471 -38.59 -6.17 -1.99
CA ASP A 471 -38.93 -6.23 -3.41
C ASP A 471 -37.65 -6.13 -4.24
N GLU A 472 -37.30 -7.22 -4.93
CA GLU A 472 -36.13 -7.33 -5.82
C GLU A 472 -36.18 -6.35 -7.00
N ALA A 473 -37.37 -5.83 -7.35
CA ALA A 473 -37.54 -4.84 -8.40
C ALA A 473 -37.22 -3.40 -7.95
N LEU A 474 -36.98 -3.17 -6.65
CA LEU A 474 -36.80 -1.85 -6.07
C LEU A 474 -35.43 -1.70 -5.40
N SER A 475 -34.64 -0.74 -5.88
CA SER A 475 -33.40 -0.31 -5.22
C SER A 475 -33.75 0.63 -4.07
N GLN A 476 -33.24 0.34 -2.87
CA GLN A 476 -33.65 1.00 -1.64
C GLN A 476 -32.46 1.31 -0.73
N PRO A 477 -32.34 2.54 -0.21
CA PRO A 477 -31.33 2.84 0.80
C PRO A 477 -31.74 2.32 2.17
N LEU A 478 -30.84 1.60 2.83
CA LEU A 478 -30.87 1.30 4.25
C LEU A 478 -29.89 2.25 4.94
N LEU A 479 -30.41 3.11 5.81
CA LEU A 479 -29.59 4.02 6.61
C LEU A 479 -29.24 3.34 7.92
N LEU A 480 -27.96 3.23 8.23
CA LEU A 480 -27.48 2.56 9.41
C LEU A 480 -26.86 3.56 10.38
N THR A 481 -27.19 3.41 11.66
CA THR A 481 -26.69 4.28 12.72
C THR A 481 -26.28 3.46 13.92
N ALA A 482 -25.10 3.75 14.48
CA ALA A 482 -24.57 3.09 15.67
C ALA A 482 -24.49 4.08 16.84
N THR A 483 -25.06 3.70 17.97
CA THR A 483 -24.88 4.41 19.24
C THR A 483 -23.76 3.74 20.02
N LEU A 484 -22.69 4.48 20.29
CA LEU A 484 -21.46 3.99 20.90
C LEU A 484 -21.29 4.64 22.27
N THR A 485 -20.96 3.87 23.30
CA THR A 485 -20.64 4.39 24.65
C THR A 485 -19.20 4.04 25.02
N LEU A 486 -18.29 4.99 24.86
CA LEU A 486 -16.86 4.80 25.14
C LEU A 486 -16.39 5.88 26.11
N ASP A 487 -15.56 5.48 27.09
CA ASP A 487 -14.99 6.41 28.08
C ASP A 487 -16.04 7.23 28.87
N GLY A 488 -17.25 6.67 29.04
CA GLY A 488 -18.37 7.35 29.69
C GLY A 488 -19.15 8.32 28.79
N GLU A 489 -18.74 8.50 27.54
CA GLU A 489 -19.40 9.35 26.55
C GLU A 489 -20.21 8.51 25.56
N THR A 490 -21.48 8.86 25.40
CA THR A 490 -22.34 8.28 24.35
C THR A 490 -22.33 9.18 23.12
N ARG A 491 -22.03 8.60 21.95
CA ARG A 491 -22.04 9.29 20.66
C ARG A 491 -22.79 8.46 19.62
N GLU A 492 -23.31 9.15 18.62
CA GLU A 492 -23.98 8.52 17.48
C GLU A 492 -23.08 8.61 16.24
N LEU A 493 -22.89 7.47 15.59
CA LEU A 493 -22.10 7.33 14.38
C LEU A 493 -23.02 6.92 13.22
N ARG A 494 -23.04 7.73 12.17
CA ARG A 494 -23.68 7.35 10.91
C ARG A 494 -22.76 6.37 10.19
N LEU A 495 -23.28 5.19 9.88
CA LEU A 495 -22.56 4.18 9.13
C LEU A 495 -22.76 4.41 7.62
N PRO A 496 -21.89 3.83 6.76
CA PRO A 496 -22.06 3.91 5.32
C PRO A 496 -23.48 3.49 4.89
N ARG A 497 -24.05 4.24 3.93
CA ARG A 497 -25.37 3.90 3.37
C ARG A 497 -25.26 2.57 2.63
N LEU A 498 -26.18 1.65 2.88
CA LEU A 498 -26.25 0.39 2.16
C LEU A 498 -27.39 0.46 1.14
N ILE A 499 -27.09 0.24 -0.14
CA ILE A 499 -28.13 0.14 -1.17
C ILE A 499 -28.53 -1.33 -1.31
N LEU A 500 -29.77 -1.63 -0.95
CA LEU A 500 -30.38 -2.94 -1.18
C LEU A 500 -30.86 -3.03 -2.63
N ASN A 501 -30.60 -4.15 -3.29
CA ASN A 501 -30.93 -4.41 -4.70
C ASN A 501 -30.40 -3.31 -5.65
N PRO A 502 -29.08 -3.09 -5.72
CA PRO A 502 -28.49 -2.01 -6.52
C PRO A 502 -28.79 -2.14 -8.04
N ASP A 503 -29.02 -3.36 -8.53
CA ASP A 503 -29.27 -3.64 -9.96
C ASP A 503 -30.75 -3.49 -10.38
N ALA A 504 -31.62 -3.07 -9.45
CA ALA A 504 -33.05 -2.95 -9.69
C ALA A 504 -33.40 -1.76 -10.61
N ARG A 505 -34.37 -1.96 -11.53
CA ARG A 505 -34.76 -0.98 -12.56
C ARG A 505 -35.44 0.29 -12.03
N VAL A 506 -35.91 0.29 -10.79
CA VAL A 506 -36.64 1.42 -10.19
C VAL A 506 -36.04 1.74 -8.82
N GLY A 507 -35.43 2.92 -8.69
CA GLY A 507 -34.93 3.43 -7.41
C GLY A 507 -35.99 4.27 -6.71
N ILE A 508 -36.44 3.85 -5.53
CA ILE A 508 -37.31 4.69 -4.68
C ILE A 508 -36.41 5.37 -3.66
N GLY A 509 -36.12 6.65 -3.89
CA GLY A 509 -35.19 7.45 -3.08
C GLY A 509 -34.55 8.64 -3.78
N ARG A 510 -34.83 8.87 -5.07
CA ARG A 510 -34.50 10.15 -5.75
C ARG A 510 -35.51 11.22 -5.32
N ALA A 511 -35.30 11.79 -4.14
CA ALA A 511 -35.89 13.06 -3.75
C ALA A 511 -34.78 13.94 -3.17
N ASP A 512 -34.61 15.10 -3.79
CA ASP A 512 -33.54 16.07 -3.59
C ASP A 512 -33.34 16.49 -2.13
N MET A 513 -32.11 16.29 -1.63
CA MET A 513 -31.47 17.17 -0.66
C MET A 513 -29.99 17.26 -1.05
N ALA A 514 -29.74 17.96 -2.15
CA ALA A 514 -28.44 18.55 -2.41
C ALA A 514 -28.20 19.69 -1.41
N GLY A 515 -27.01 19.72 -0.83
CA GLY A 515 -26.49 20.89 -0.15
C GLY A 515 -25.13 20.61 0.47
N PRO A 516 -24.17 21.55 0.36
CA PRO A 516 -23.75 22.23 -0.85
C PRO A 516 -22.28 21.88 -1.14
N THR A 517 -21.97 21.50 -2.37
CA THR A 517 -20.71 21.88 -3.02
C THR A 517 -20.92 21.85 -4.52
N LEU A 518 -20.80 23.05 -5.10
CA LEU A 518 -20.62 23.34 -6.52
C LEU A 518 -21.83 23.14 -7.44
N ALA A 519 -22.72 24.13 -7.42
CA ALA A 519 -23.41 24.57 -8.63
C ALA A 519 -22.41 25.39 -9.46
N ALA A 520 -21.99 24.85 -10.61
CA ALA A 520 -21.40 25.64 -11.68
C ALA A 520 -22.50 25.87 -12.74
N GLU A 521 -22.78 27.14 -12.99
CA GLU A 521 -23.64 27.61 -14.06
C GLU A 521 -23.19 27.07 -15.42
N ARG A 522 -24.16 26.68 -16.24
CA ARG A 522 -23.98 26.25 -17.62
C ARG A 522 -24.27 27.43 -18.54
N PHE A 523 -23.28 27.87 -19.32
CA PHE A 523 -23.50 28.47 -20.63
C PHE A 523 -22.38 28.06 -21.60
N GLY A 524 -22.76 27.52 -22.76
CA GLY A 524 -21.94 27.55 -23.97
C GLY A 524 -21.56 26.20 -24.62
N ALA A 525 -22.41 25.76 -25.56
CA ALA A 525 -22.12 25.09 -26.84
C ALA A 525 -21.39 23.72 -26.91
N ALA A 526 -22.13 22.74 -27.48
CA ALA A 526 -21.75 21.66 -28.43
C ALA A 526 -20.31 21.09 -28.35
N ASP A 527 -20.07 19.80 -28.11
CA ASP A 527 -20.34 18.67 -29.00
C ASP A 527 -19.87 17.37 -28.32
N ASP A 528 -20.34 16.25 -28.87
CA ASP A 528 -19.92 14.84 -28.70
C ASP A 528 -20.07 14.08 -27.37
N GLY A 529 -20.73 12.92 -27.50
CA GLY A 529 -21.13 12.03 -26.42
C GLY A 529 -19.97 11.28 -25.77
N ALA A 530 -19.87 11.43 -24.45
CA ALA A 530 -19.29 10.46 -23.55
C ALA A 530 -20.24 10.30 -22.36
N GLU A 531 -20.62 9.05 -22.06
CA GLU A 531 -21.29 8.74 -20.80
C GLU A 531 -20.37 9.18 -19.63
N PRO A 532 -20.90 9.86 -18.59
CA PRO A 532 -20.08 10.15 -17.43
C PRO A 532 -19.70 8.84 -16.74
N ALA A 533 -18.39 8.61 -16.61
CA ALA A 533 -17.84 7.51 -15.84
C ALA A 533 -18.47 7.49 -14.44
N ARG A 534 -18.99 6.33 -14.04
CA ARG A 534 -19.51 6.12 -12.68
C ARG A 534 -18.33 6.31 -11.72
N PRO A 535 -18.51 7.00 -10.58
CA PRO A 535 -17.49 7.02 -9.54
C PRO A 535 -17.25 5.57 -9.08
N GLU A 536 -15.99 5.13 -9.14
CA GLU A 536 -15.60 3.80 -8.68
C GLU A 536 -15.86 3.67 -7.18
N PRO A 537 -16.48 2.58 -6.71
CA PRO A 537 -16.66 2.34 -5.27
C PRO A 537 -15.29 2.24 -4.58
N ASN A 538 -15.14 2.91 -3.44
CA ASN A 538 -13.90 2.98 -2.68
C ASN A 538 -13.53 1.63 -2.06
N LEU A 539 -12.27 1.42 -1.70
CA LEU A 539 -11.74 0.14 -1.19
C LEU A 539 -12.46 -0.36 0.05
N ALA A 540 -12.87 0.51 0.95
CA ALA A 540 -13.65 0.11 2.12
C ALA A 540 -15.10 -0.32 1.76
N ASP A 541 -15.70 0.28 0.73
CA ASP A 541 -17.02 -0.13 0.23
C ASP A 541 -16.93 -1.53 -0.44
N ARG A 542 -15.81 -1.83 -1.11
CA ARG A 542 -15.52 -3.13 -1.70
C ARG A 542 -15.03 -4.17 -0.70
N PHE A 543 -14.31 -3.80 0.36
CA PHE A 543 -13.97 -4.66 1.50
C PHE A 543 -15.25 -5.14 2.18
N VAL A 544 -16.15 -4.20 2.45
CA VAL A 544 -17.53 -4.46 2.84
C VAL A 544 -18.15 -5.47 1.86
N GLU A 545 -18.13 -5.23 0.55
CA GLU A 545 -18.65 -6.16 -0.46
C GLU A 545 -17.95 -7.55 -0.52
N ALA A 546 -16.65 -7.63 -0.23
CA ALA A 546 -15.86 -8.87 -0.25
C ALA A 546 -16.03 -9.70 1.03
N VAL A 547 -16.17 -9.05 2.19
CA VAL A 547 -16.67 -9.67 3.43
C VAL A 547 -18.09 -10.20 3.21
N ASN A 548 -18.88 -9.60 2.30
CA ASN A 548 -20.23 -10.02 1.90
C ASN A 548 -20.25 -11.15 0.88
N ALA A 549 -19.20 -11.25 0.05
CA ALA A 549 -19.04 -12.35 -0.89
C ALA A 549 -18.65 -13.66 -0.18
N ALA A 550 -18.13 -13.59 1.06
CA ALA A 550 -17.75 -14.78 1.81
C ALA A 550 -18.94 -15.73 2.02
N PRO A 551 -20.13 -15.33 2.52
CA PRO A 551 -21.29 -16.23 2.63
C PRO A 551 -22.00 -16.55 1.30
N ALA A 552 -21.97 -15.64 0.31
CA ALA A 552 -22.65 -15.82 -0.98
C ALA A 552 -21.91 -16.82 -1.89
N ARG A 553 -20.58 -16.69 -2.03
CA ARG A 553 -19.75 -17.68 -2.74
C ARG A 553 -19.65 -19.01 -1.98
N LEU A 554 -19.87 -19.01 -0.66
CA LEU A 554 -20.00 -20.22 0.17
C LEU A 554 -21.27 -21.03 -0.11
N ARG A 555 -22.35 -20.41 -0.62
CA ARG A 555 -23.64 -21.07 -0.88
C ARG A 555 -23.87 -21.43 -2.36
N ASP A 556 -23.41 -20.61 -3.29
CA ASP A 556 -23.52 -20.93 -4.73
C ASP A 556 -22.72 -22.19 -5.09
N TRP A 557 -21.59 -22.42 -4.41
CA TRP A 557 -20.83 -23.66 -4.53
C TRP A 557 -21.53 -24.87 -3.84
N TRP A 558 -22.32 -24.62 -2.79
CA TRP A 558 -23.03 -25.68 -2.07
C TRP A 558 -24.27 -26.17 -2.82
N GLN A 559 -24.91 -25.32 -3.63
CA GLN A 559 -26.01 -25.71 -4.52
C GLN A 559 -25.55 -26.24 -5.89
N ALA A 560 -24.38 -25.83 -6.40
CA ALA A 560 -23.83 -26.35 -7.64
C ALA A 560 -23.35 -27.83 -7.56
N GLY A 561 -23.28 -28.43 -6.37
CA GLY A 561 -22.65 -29.73 -6.16
C GLY A 561 -23.49 -30.89 -5.65
N ARG A 562 -24.79 -30.72 -5.28
CA ARG A 562 -25.48 -31.77 -4.48
C ARG A 562 -26.77 -32.45 -4.99
N PRO A 563 -27.54 -32.03 -6.01
CA PRO A 563 -28.70 -32.86 -6.41
C PRO A 563 -28.58 -33.53 -7.80
N GLY A 564 -27.37 -33.82 -8.30
CA GLY A 564 -27.19 -34.53 -9.59
C GLY A 564 -26.31 -35.79 -9.55
N LEU A 565 -25.32 -35.86 -8.65
CA LEU A 565 -24.28 -36.90 -8.72
C LEU A 565 -24.57 -38.15 -7.91
N GLU A 566 -25.40 -38.09 -6.86
CA GLU A 566 -25.79 -39.28 -6.10
C GLU A 566 -26.75 -40.20 -6.89
N GLY A 567 -27.59 -39.63 -7.77
CA GLY A 567 -28.44 -40.40 -8.68
C GLY A 567 -27.69 -41.00 -9.88
N LEU A 568 -26.60 -40.37 -10.33
CA LEU A 568 -25.77 -40.86 -11.43
C LEU A 568 -24.75 -41.91 -10.94
N ALA A 569 -24.15 -41.75 -9.76
CA ALA A 569 -23.20 -42.71 -9.19
C ALA A 569 -23.86 -44.05 -8.78
N ALA A 570 -25.17 -44.07 -8.52
CA ALA A 570 -25.92 -45.31 -8.34
C ALA A 570 -26.24 -46.01 -9.67
N ARG A 571 -26.57 -45.26 -10.74
CA ARG A 571 -26.87 -45.83 -12.07
C ARG A 571 -25.65 -46.31 -12.86
N PHE A 572 -24.47 -45.72 -12.64
CA PHE A 572 -23.23 -46.09 -13.32
C PHE A 572 -22.51 -47.32 -12.73
N ARG A 573 -22.99 -47.85 -11.59
CA ARG A 573 -22.40 -49.01 -10.91
C ARG A 573 -22.94 -50.36 -11.42
N ASP A 574 -24.16 -50.37 -11.96
CA ASP A 574 -24.89 -51.60 -12.29
C ASP A 574 -24.99 -51.92 -13.79
N ASP A 575 -24.50 -51.05 -14.69
CA ASP A 575 -24.56 -51.31 -16.15
C ASP A 575 -23.23 -51.01 -16.88
N PRO A 576 -22.44 -52.04 -17.24
CA PRO A 576 -21.13 -51.88 -17.90
C PRO A 576 -21.22 -51.30 -19.32
N ARG A 577 -22.43 -51.17 -19.91
CA ARG A 577 -22.63 -50.62 -21.26
C ARG A 577 -22.49 -49.10 -21.31
N LEU A 578 -22.71 -48.41 -20.19
CA LEU A 578 -22.59 -46.94 -20.10
C LEU A 578 -21.12 -46.48 -20.10
N TRP A 579 -20.21 -47.31 -19.60
CA TRP A 579 -18.76 -47.07 -19.69
C TRP A 579 -18.25 -47.15 -21.13
N VAL A 580 -18.82 -48.05 -21.95
CA VAL A 580 -18.50 -48.17 -23.38
C VAL A 580 -19.00 -46.95 -24.16
N GLY A 581 -20.18 -46.42 -23.82
CA GLY A 581 -20.70 -45.20 -24.43
C GLY A 581 -19.87 -43.95 -24.11
N LEU A 582 -19.47 -43.78 -22.85
CA LEU A 582 -18.65 -42.64 -22.41
C LEU A 582 -17.24 -42.67 -23.03
N THR A 583 -16.62 -43.85 -23.08
CA THR A 583 -15.30 -44.01 -23.71
C THR A 583 -15.35 -43.75 -25.21
N LEU A 584 -16.38 -44.23 -25.91
CA LEU A 584 -16.59 -43.91 -27.34
C LEU A 584 -16.82 -42.41 -27.59
N ALA A 585 -17.56 -41.71 -26.72
CA ALA A 585 -17.79 -40.28 -26.83
C ALA A 585 -16.49 -39.47 -26.62
N VAL A 586 -15.68 -39.84 -25.64
CA VAL A 586 -14.37 -39.21 -25.39
C VAL A 586 -13.40 -39.49 -26.54
N LEU A 587 -13.39 -40.71 -27.09
CA LEU A 587 -12.52 -41.08 -28.21
C LEU A 587 -12.91 -40.34 -29.50
N SER A 588 -14.22 -40.18 -29.76
CA SER A 588 -14.71 -39.42 -30.91
C SER A 588 -14.43 -37.92 -30.76
N LEU A 589 -14.49 -37.35 -29.55
CA LEU A 589 -14.08 -35.97 -29.28
C LEU A 589 -12.58 -35.75 -29.53
N LEU A 590 -11.73 -36.71 -29.11
CA LEU A 590 -10.28 -36.70 -29.36
C LEU A 590 -9.94 -36.79 -30.85
N VAL A 591 -10.64 -37.64 -31.59
CA VAL A 591 -10.48 -37.75 -33.06
C VAL A 591 -10.89 -36.44 -33.75
N LEU A 592 -11.96 -35.78 -33.29
CA LEU A 592 -12.43 -34.51 -33.85
C LEU A 592 -11.45 -33.36 -33.59
N LEU A 593 -10.82 -33.34 -32.41
CA LEU A 593 -9.77 -32.40 -32.02
C LEU A 593 -8.48 -32.63 -32.84
N LEU A 594 -8.08 -33.88 -33.05
CA LEU A 594 -6.93 -34.25 -33.89
C LEU A 594 -7.16 -33.89 -35.37
N TRP A 595 -8.39 -34.06 -35.87
CA TRP A 595 -8.77 -33.72 -37.23
C TRP A 595 -8.79 -32.19 -37.46
N ARG A 596 -9.30 -31.42 -36.49
CA ARG A 596 -9.19 -29.94 -36.48
C ARG A 596 -7.74 -29.46 -36.47
N ARG A 597 -6.86 -30.13 -35.73
CA ARG A 597 -5.42 -29.79 -35.68
C ARG A 597 -4.70 -30.06 -37.01
N ARG A 598 -5.06 -31.13 -37.73
CA ARG A 598 -4.48 -31.43 -39.06
C ARG A 598 -4.96 -30.46 -40.14
N ARG A 599 -6.22 -30.02 -40.13
CA ARG A 599 -6.72 -29.03 -41.11
C ARG A 599 -6.07 -27.65 -40.97
N ARG A 600 -5.64 -27.25 -39.77
CA ARG A 600 -4.95 -25.96 -39.54
C ARG A 600 -3.47 -25.95 -39.99
N ARG A 601 -2.87 -27.09 -40.32
CA ARG A 601 -1.47 -27.18 -40.78
C ARG A 601 -1.30 -27.29 -42.31
N ALA A 602 -2.38 -27.23 -43.08
CA ALA A 602 -2.35 -27.40 -44.54
C ALA A 602 -2.56 -26.10 -45.35
N VAL A 603 -2.56 -24.92 -44.71
CA VAL A 603 -2.71 -23.63 -45.40
C VAL A 603 -1.54 -22.71 -45.07
N THR A 604 -0.36 -23.02 -45.59
CA THR A 604 0.74 -22.07 -45.81
C THR A 604 1.76 -22.71 -46.77
N HIS A 605 1.51 -22.67 -48.08
CA HIS A 605 2.58 -22.55 -49.09
C HIS A 605 2.04 -22.26 -50.51
N SER A 606 2.33 -21.06 -51.03
CA SER A 606 2.34 -20.57 -52.44
C SER A 606 1.91 -19.09 -52.42
N ARG A 607 2.53 -18.12 -53.10
CA ARG A 607 3.61 -18.10 -54.10
C ARG A 607 3.96 -16.62 -54.39
N GLU A 608 5.18 -16.39 -54.86
CA GLU A 608 5.63 -15.33 -55.81
C GLU A 608 5.75 -13.84 -55.39
N GLU A 609 7.02 -13.39 -55.37
CA GLU A 609 7.49 -12.06 -55.86
C GLU A 609 7.05 -11.83 -57.34
N PRO A 610 6.88 -10.58 -57.87
CA PRO A 610 7.97 -9.59 -58.00
C PRO A 610 7.62 -8.07 -58.02
N HIS A 611 8.68 -7.26 -57.93
CA HIS A 611 8.97 -5.86 -58.39
C HIS A 611 7.81 -4.84 -58.46
N VAL A 612 7.94 -3.63 -57.90
CA VAL A 612 8.86 -2.51 -58.20
C VAL A 612 9.07 -1.64 -56.96
#